data_AF-A0A1Q7B6I5-F1
#
_entry.id   AF-A0A1Q7B6I5-F1
#
_cell.length_a   1.000
_cell.length_b   1.000
_cell.length_c   1.000
_cell.angle_alpha   90.00
_cell.angle_beta   90.00
_cell.angle_gamma   90.00
#
_symmetry.space_group_name_H-M   'P 1'
#
loop_
_entity.id
_entity.type
_entity.pdbx_description
1 polymer ?
#
loop_
_entity_poly.entity_id
_entity_poly.type
_entity_poly.pdbx_seq_one_letter_code
_entity_poly.pdbx_strand_id
1 'polypeptide(L)'
;MNRVPWAPLNGSVFLIILGGLILASLLTGLNIFAVFPLVFTFFGAWMIVEAFVFPPANSYAPPRIMVVGWGALMTGFGVLLLVSYFAAILLPVVFAVILIVVGIAGVGYSFRKSSPGTPKTSTS
;
A
#
# COMPACT_ATOMS: atom_id res chain seq x y z
N MET A 1 -8.92 1.60 21.25
CA MET A 1 -8.93 0.91 19.94
C MET A 1 -8.42 -0.49 20.14
N ASN A 2 -9.13 -1.51 19.65
CA ASN A 2 -8.67 -2.89 19.69
C ASN A 2 -7.39 -3.01 18.86
N ARG A 3 -6.34 -3.56 19.45
CA ARG A 3 -5.09 -3.79 18.73
C ARG A 3 -5.22 -5.10 17.96
N VAL A 4 -4.86 -5.07 16.69
CA VAL A 4 -5.07 -6.21 15.79
C VAL A 4 -3.72 -6.86 15.46
N PRO A 5 -3.59 -8.19 15.51
CA PRO A 5 -2.40 -8.85 15.03
C PRO A 5 -2.30 -8.71 13.50
N TRP A 6 -1.39 -7.85 13.04
CA TRP A 6 -1.23 -7.51 11.61
C TRP A 6 -0.83 -8.70 10.74
N ALA A 7 0.01 -9.62 11.24
CA ALA A 7 0.46 -10.78 10.46
C ALA A 7 -0.70 -11.70 10.01
N PRO A 8 -1.55 -12.23 10.91
CA PRO A 8 -2.70 -13.02 10.49
C PRO A 8 -3.72 -12.19 9.71
N LEU A 9 -3.93 -10.92 10.05
CA LEU A 9 -4.83 -10.04 9.29
C LEU A 9 -4.39 -9.91 7.82
N ASN A 10 -3.13 -9.58 7.58
CA ASN A 10 -2.58 -9.43 6.24
C ASN A 10 -2.57 -10.75 5.47
N GLY A 11 -2.26 -11.86 6.13
CA GLY A 11 -2.36 -13.19 5.52
C GLY A 11 -3.78 -13.49 5.04
N SER A 12 -4.79 -13.23 5.89
CA SER A 12 -6.20 -13.44 5.52
C SER A 12 -6.65 -12.51 4.39
N VAL A 13 -6.33 -11.22 4.45
CA VAL A 13 -6.72 -10.26 3.40
C VAL A 13 -6.04 -10.59 2.08
N PHE A 14 -4.77 -10.99 2.08
CA PHE A 14 -4.09 -11.48 0.89
C PHE A 14 -4.82 -12.66 0.26
N LEU A 15 -5.21 -13.66 1.05
CA LEU A 15 -5.93 -14.84 0.56
C LEU A 15 -7.32 -14.48 0.01
N ILE A 16 -8.02 -13.54 0.64
CA ILE A 16 -9.31 -13.03 0.15
C ILE A 16 -9.13 -12.34 -1.21
N ILE A 17 -8.13 -11.47 -1.35
CA ILE A 17 -7.84 -10.76 -2.60
C ILE A 17 -7.45 -11.78 -3.70
N LEU A 18 -6.54 -12.70 -3.39
CA LEU A 18 -6.07 -13.72 -4.31
C LEU A 18 -7.23 -14.62 -4.78
N GLY A 19 -7.95 -15.23 -3.83
CA GLY A 19 -9.07 -16.11 -4.14
C GLY A 19 -10.20 -15.38 -4.86
N GLY A 20 -10.51 -14.15 -4.44
CA GLY A 20 -11.53 -13.30 -5.04
C GLY A 20 -11.22 -12.93 -6.49
N LEU A 21 -9.98 -12.56 -6.80
CA LEU A 21 -9.58 -12.21 -8.17
C LEU A 21 -9.48 -13.44 -9.07
N ILE A 22 -9.03 -14.59 -8.57
CA ILE A 22 -9.07 -15.86 -9.31
C ILE A 22 -10.53 -16.21 -9.62
N LEU A 23 -11.42 -16.14 -8.64
CA LEU A 23 -12.84 -16.42 -8.87
C LEU A 23 -13.45 -15.44 -9.87
N ALA A 24 -13.15 -14.14 -9.75
CA ALA A 24 -13.61 -13.13 -10.71
C ALA A 24 -13.08 -13.41 -12.13
N SER A 25 -11.83 -13.85 -12.27
CA SER A 25 -11.25 -14.28 -13.55
C SER A 25 -12.05 -15.42 -14.18
N LEU A 26 -12.40 -16.44 -13.40
CA LEU A 26 -13.20 -17.58 -13.87
C LEU A 26 -14.63 -17.20 -14.25
N LEU A 27 -15.25 -16.26 -13.54
CA LEU A 27 -16.66 -15.87 -13.75
C LEU A 27 -16.86 -14.81 -14.83
N THR A 28 -15.88 -13.93 -15.05
CA THR A 28 -16.00 -12.78 -15.96
C THR A 28 -15.20 -12.94 -17.25
N GLY A 29 -14.33 -13.94 -17.32
CA GLY A 29 -13.39 -14.10 -18.43
C GLY A 29 -12.19 -13.14 -18.35
N LEU A 30 -11.98 -12.44 -17.23
CA LEU A 30 -10.77 -11.65 -17.00
C LEU A 30 -9.55 -12.58 -17.10
N ASN A 31 -8.53 -12.17 -17.88
CA ASN A 31 -7.37 -13.00 -18.14
C ASN A 31 -6.60 -13.30 -16.84
N ILE A 32 -6.32 -14.57 -16.56
CA ILE A 32 -5.62 -15.01 -15.35
C ILE A 32 -4.23 -14.36 -15.19
N PHE A 33 -3.57 -14.00 -16.29
CA PHE A 33 -2.29 -13.28 -16.26
C PHE A 33 -2.43 -11.83 -15.78
N ALA A 34 -3.61 -11.22 -15.93
CA ALA A 34 -3.92 -9.91 -15.37
C ALA A 34 -4.23 -9.96 -13.86
N VAL A 35 -4.57 -11.14 -13.31
CA VAL A 35 -4.84 -11.31 -11.87
C VAL A 35 -3.59 -11.03 -11.04
N PHE A 36 -2.41 -11.48 -11.49
CA PHE A 36 -1.18 -11.32 -10.73
C PHE A 36 -0.84 -9.84 -10.47
N PRO A 37 -0.77 -8.95 -11.48
CA PRO A 37 -0.62 -7.50 -11.24
C PRO A 37 -1.70 -6.89 -10.32
N LEU A 38 -2.94 -7.35 -10.44
CA LEU A 38 -4.05 -6.86 -9.61
C LEU A 38 -3.90 -7.26 -8.15
N VAL A 39 -3.42 -8.48 -7.85
CA VAL A 39 -3.14 -8.92 -6.48
C VAL A 39 -2.14 -7.97 -5.80
N PHE A 40 -1.03 -7.64 -6.47
CA PHE A 40 -0.05 -6.68 -5.94
C PHE A 40 -0.65 -5.29 -5.73
N THR A 41 -1.47 -4.84 -6.67
CA THR A 41 -2.11 -3.53 -6.62
C THR A 41 -3.05 -3.42 -5.42
N PHE A 42 -3.99 -4.36 -5.27
CA PHE A 42 -4.99 -4.32 -4.21
C PHE A 42 -4.40 -4.66 -2.84
N PHE A 43 -3.48 -5.62 -2.76
CA PHE A 43 -2.83 -5.96 -1.50
C PHE A 43 -1.91 -4.83 -1.02
N GLY A 44 -1.18 -4.20 -1.94
CA GLY A 44 -0.39 -3.01 -1.62
C GLY A 44 -1.26 -1.87 -1.09
N ALA A 45 -2.40 -1.60 -1.73
CA ALA A 45 -3.35 -0.59 -1.28
C ALA A 45 -3.91 -0.93 0.12
N TRP A 46 -4.21 -2.20 0.38
CA TRP A 46 -4.64 -2.66 1.69
C TRP A 46 -3.61 -2.38 2.77
N MET A 47 -2.32 -2.66 2.55
CA MET A 47 -1.27 -2.38 3.55
C MET A 47 -1.21 -0.89 3.93
N ILE A 48 -1.43 0.00 2.96
CA ILE A 48 -1.52 1.44 3.23
C ILE A 48 -2.72 1.73 4.15
N VAL A 49 -3.89 1.20 3.81
CA VAL A 49 -5.12 1.37 4.61
C VAL A 49 -4.92 0.82 6.03
N GLU A 50 -4.35 -0.37 6.17
CA GLU A 50 -4.09 -1.02 7.46
C GLU A 50 -3.29 -0.11 8.39
N ALA A 51 -2.20 0.48 7.88
CA ALA A 51 -1.31 1.32 8.66
C ALA A 51 -1.97 2.59 9.23
N PHE A 52 -3.05 3.07 8.60
CA PHE A 52 -3.82 4.22 9.07
C PHE A 52 -5.02 3.83 9.95
N VAL A 53 -5.67 2.69 9.67
CA VAL A 53 -6.92 2.27 10.33
C VAL A 53 -6.67 1.46 11.60
N PHE A 54 -5.72 0.51 11.58
CA PHE A 54 -5.52 -0.43 12.68
C PHE A 54 -4.26 -0.11 13.48
N PRO A 55 -4.36 0.12 14.80
CA PRO A 55 -3.17 0.28 15.62
C PRO A 55 -2.44 -1.07 15.78
N PRO A 56 -1.09 -1.05 15.79
CA PRO A 56 -0.29 -2.27 15.95
C PRO A 56 -0.56 -2.99 17.28
N ALA A 57 -0.50 -4.33 17.25
CA ALA A 57 -0.69 -5.22 18.40
C ALA A 57 0.23 -4.89 19.59
N ASN A 58 1.52 -4.70 19.32
CA ASN A 58 2.55 -4.52 20.33
C ASN A 58 3.74 -3.70 19.77
N SER A 59 4.72 -3.41 20.62
CA SER A 59 5.91 -2.63 20.27
C SER A 59 6.86 -3.32 19.28
N TYR A 60 6.70 -4.63 19.07
CA TYR A 60 7.46 -5.41 18.08
C TYR A 60 6.78 -5.44 16.71
N ALA A 61 5.58 -4.88 16.59
CA ALA A 61 4.91 -4.77 15.31
C ALA A 61 5.68 -3.81 14.40
N PRO A 62 5.66 -4.04 13.08
CA PRO A 62 6.28 -3.16 12.10
C PRO A 62 5.89 -1.67 12.30
N PRO A 63 6.84 -0.74 12.20
CA PRO A 63 6.50 0.68 12.20
C PRO A 63 5.53 1.00 11.05
N ARG A 64 4.51 1.81 11.33
CA ARG A 64 3.49 2.20 10.32
C ARG A 64 4.11 2.71 9.02
N ILE A 65 5.17 3.51 9.11
CA ILE A 65 5.84 4.06 7.94
C ILE A 65 6.48 2.98 7.05
N MET A 66 6.94 1.89 7.66
CA MET A 66 7.48 0.74 6.93
C MET A 66 6.37 0.02 6.17
N VAL A 67 5.21 -0.20 6.82
CA VAL A 67 4.04 -0.83 6.17
C VAL A 67 3.49 0.02 5.04
N VAL A 68 3.38 1.35 5.23
CA VAL A 68 2.98 2.28 4.16
C VAL A 68 3.98 2.23 3.00
N GLY A 69 5.29 2.22 3.29
CA GLY A 69 6.33 2.14 2.26
C GLY A 69 6.25 0.85 1.44
N TRP A 70 6.09 -0.29 2.10
CA TRP A 70 5.89 -1.58 1.42
C TRP A 70 4.59 -1.62 0.63
N GLY A 71 3.49 -1.11 1.19
CA GLY A 71 2.21 -1.02 0.49
C GLY A 71 2.29 -0.15 -0.76
N ALA A 72 2.97 1.00 -0.69
CA ALA A 72 3.21 1.87 -1.83
C ALA A 72 4.07 1.21 -2.91
N LEU A 73 5.14 0.49 -2.52
CA LEU A 73 5.98 -0.26 -3.44
C LEU A 73 5.19 -1.36 -4.16
N MET A 74 4.45 -2.19 -3.42
CA MET A 74 3.64 -3.26 -4.00
C MET A 74 2.55 -2.71 -4.92
N THR A 75 1.89 -1.62 -4.53
CA THR A 75 0.88 -0.95 -5.37
C THR A 75 1.50 -0.42 -6.65
N GLY A 76 2.60 0.33 -6.55
CA GLY A 76 3.29 0.90 -7.71
C GLY A 76 3.80 -0.18 -8.66
N PHE A 77 4.38 -1.26 -8.12
CA PHE A 77 4.82 -2.40 -8.91
C PHE A 77 3.66 -3.11 -9.61
N GLY A 78 2.56 -3.38 -8.90
CA GLY A 78 1.34 -3.96 -9.47
C GLY A 78 0.77 -3.11 -10.61
N VAL A 79 0.72 -1.78 -10.42
CA VAL A 79 0.27 -0.84 -11.46
C VAL A 79 1.19 -0.86 -12.68
N LEU A 80 2.51 -0.85 -12.48
CA LEU A 80 3.48 -0.93 -13.59
C LEU A 80 3.33 -2.23 -14.36
N LEU A 81 3.17 -3.36 -13.69
CA LEU A 81 2.91 -4.65 -14.34
C LEU A 81 1.59 -4.64 -15.11
N LEU A 82 0.52 -4.05 -14.55
CA LEU A 82 -0.78 -3.96 -15.18
C LEU A 82 -0.70 -3.13 -16.47
N VAL A 83 -0.03 -1.99 -16.41
CA VAL A 83 0.21 -1.12 -17.58
C VAL A 83 1.11 -1.80 -18.59
N SER A 84 2.13 -2.54 -18.15
CA SER A 84 2.97 -3.34 -19.04
C SER A 84 2.15 -4.35 -19.84
N TYR A 85 1.16 -4.98 -19.18
CA TYR A 85 0.29 -5.98 -19.78
C TYR A 85 -0.71 -5.38 -20.76
N PHE A 86 -1.39 -4.29 -20.41
CA PHE A 86 -2.47 -3.72 -21.23
C PHE A 86 -2.02 -2.64 -22.22
N ALA A 87 -0.99 -1.87 -21.90
CA ALA A 87 -0.58 -0.68 -22.64
C ALA A 87 0.89 -0.31 -22.38
N ALA A 88 1.81 -1.21 -22.75
CA ALA A 88 3.24 -1.04 -22.50
C ALA A 88 3.82 0.31 -22.97
N ILE A 89 3.25 0.91 -24.03
CA ILE A 89 3.66 2.24 -24.53
C ILE A 89 3.45 3.37 -23.51
N LEU A 90 2.51 3.22 -22.56
CA LEU A 90 2.25 4.20 -21.51
C LEU A 90 3.16 4.05 -20.29
N LEU A 91 3.98 3.00 -20.23
CA LEU A 91 4.81 2.69 -19.07
C LEU A 91 5.75 3.84 -18.65
N PRO A 92 6.44 4.55 -19.57
CA PRO A 92 7.27 5.69 -19.18
C PRO A 92 6.46 6.82 -18.53
N VAL A 93 5.25 7.08 -19.04
CA VAL A 93 4.37 8.12 -18.52
C VAL A 93 3.87 7.75 -17.12
N VAL A 94 3.40 6.52 -16.94
CA VAL A 94 2.91 6.04 -15.64
C VAL A 94 4.04 6.01 -14.61
N PHE A 95 5.24 5.57 -15.00
CA PHE A 95 6.41 5.59 -14.12
C PHE A 95 6.76 7.03 -13.69
N ALA A 96 6.77 7.99 -14.62
CA ALA A 96 7.00 9.40 -14.30
C ALA A 96 5.95 9.95 -13.33
N VAL A 97 4.67 9.61 -13.51
CA VAL A 97 3.60 10.00 -12.58
C VAL A 97 3.82 9.41 -11.19
N ILE A 98 4.20 8.14 -11.08
CA ILE A 98 4.51 7.51 -9.79
C ILE A 98 5.65 8.26 -9.09
N LEU A 99 6.74 8.59 -9.81
CA LEU A 99 7.86 9.35 -9.25
C LEU A 99 7.44 10.73 -8.74
N ILE A 100 6.60 11.45 -9.50
CA ILE A 100 6.07 12.76 -9.09
C ILE A 100 5.25 12.62 -7.79
N VAL A 101 4.35 11.64 -7.73
CA VAL A 101 3.52 11.39 -6.54
C VAL A 101 4.38 11.07 -5.31
N VAL A 102 5.39 10.20 -5.47
CA VAL A 102 6.35 9.87 -4.40
C VAL A 102 7.14 11.11 -3.96
N GLY A 103 7.58 11.94 -4.92
CA GLY A 103 8.27 13.19 -4.63
C GLY A 103 7.40 14.16 -3.81
N ILE A 104 6.15 14.36 -4.20
CA ILE A 104 5.18 15.22 -3.47
C ILE A 104 4.95 14.68 -2.06
N ALA A 105 4.78 13.36 -1.90
CA ALA A 105 4.63 12.73 -0.59
C ALA A 105 5.87 12.94 0.30
N GLY A 106 7.07 12.83 -0.27
CA GLY A 106 8.33 13.10 0.43
C GLY A 106 8.48 14.55 0.89
N VAL A 107 8.06 15.51 0.05
CA VAL A 107 8.02 16.94 0.40
C VAL A 107 7.03 17.17 1.56
N GLY A 108 5.81 16.66 1.46
CA GLY A 108 4.79 16.78 2.51
C GLY A 108 5.24 16.17 3.84
N TYR A 109 5.90 15.01 3.79
CA TYR A 109 6.46 14.37 4.98
C TYR A 109 7.55 15.22 5.64
N SER A 110 8.45 15.81 4.86
CA SER A 110 9.52 16.68 5.35
C SER A 110 8.96 17.88 6.11
N PHE A 111 7.96 18.58 5.57
CA PHE A 111 7.32 19.72 6.24
C PHE A 111 6.59 19.32 7.54
N ARG A 112 5.95 18.16 7.56
CA ARG A 112 5.28 17.65 8.77
C ARG A 112 6.29 17.36 9.88
N LYS A 113 7.48 16.87 9.54
CA LYS A 113 8.53 16.54 10.50
C LYS A 113 9.33 17.76 10.96
N SER A 114 9.43 18.79 10.14
CA SER A 114 10.13 20.04 10.47
C SER A 114 9.32 21.02 11.32
N SER A 115 8.02 20.77 11.54
CA SER A 115 7.19 21.63 12.38
C SER A 115 7.57 21.48 13.86
N PRO A 116 8.00 22.56 14.56
CA PRO A 116 8.36 22.49 15.97
C PRO A 116 7.18 22.00 16.81
N GLY A 117 7.38 20.93 17.58
CA GLY A 117 6.38 20.51 18.56
C GLY A 117 6.19 21.61 19.59
N THR A 118 4.94 22.00 19.87
CA THR A 118 4.61 22.92 20.96
C THR A 118 5.28 22.41 22.25
N PRO A 119 6.11 23.23 22.94
CA PRO A 119 6.75 22.80 24.17
C PRO A 119 5.67 22.33 25.15
N LYS A 120 5.79 21.08 25.63
CA LYS A 120 4.98 20.64 26.77
C LYS A 120 5.46 21.43 27.98
N THR A 121 4.66 22.40 28.42
CA THR A 121 4.86 23.11 29.68
C THR A 121 4.96 22.07 30.79
N SER A 122 6.15 21.89 31.37
CA SER A 122 6.30 21.08 32.57
C SER A 122 5.71 21.87 33.73
N THR A 123 4.53 21.51 34.19
CA THR A 123 4.10 21.90 35.54
C THR A 123 4.85 21.00 36.52
N SER A 124 5.78 21.64 37.23
CA SER A 124 6.49 21.16 38.42
C SER A 124 5.55 20.74 39.54
#